data_AF-A0A941KJ12-F1
#
_entry.id   AF-A0A941KJ12-F1
#
_cell.length_a   1.000
_cell.length_b   1.000
_cell.length_c   1.000
_cell.angle_alpha   90.00
_cell.angle_beta   90.00
_cell.angle_gamma   90.00
#
_symmetry.space_group_name_H-M   'P 1'
#
loop_
_entity.id
_entity.type
_entity.pdbx_description
1 polymer ?
#
loop_
_entity_poly.entity_id
_entity_poly.type
_entity_poly.pdbx_seq_one_letter_code
_entity_poly.pdbx_strand_id
1 'polypeptide(L)' 'PLITLHDEALTHALKEVDAAALATCETPEQVTQILAYAIDGVLKR' A
#
# COMPACT_ATOMS: atom_id res chain seq x y z
N PRO A 1 -5.39 9.60 -1.48
CA PRO A 1 -4.45 8.64 -0.86
C PRO A 1 -3.80 7.82 -1.97
N LEU A 2 -2.47 7.71 -1.98
CA LEU A 2 -1.73 6.88 -2.93
C LEU A 2 -1.39 5.56 -2.25
N ILE A 3 -1.66 4.43 -2.90
CA ILE A 3 -1.25 3.09 -2.46
C ILE A 3 -0.55 2.46 -3.65
N THR A 4 0.66 1.93 -3.43
CA THR A 4 1.41 1.22 -4.47
C THR A 4 1.22 -0.28 -4.31
N LEU A 5 1.10 -0.99 -5.42
CA LEU A 5 1.03 -2.46 -5.46
C LEU A 5 2.08 -2.95 -6.46
N HIS A 6 3.11 -3.62 -5.96
CA HIS A 6 4.14 -4.22 -6.78
C HIS A 6 4.93 -5.27 -6.00
N ASP A 7 5.64 -6.14 -6.72
CA ASP A 7 6.57 -7.09 -6.10
C ASP A 7 7.76 -6.40 -5.42
N GLU A 8 8.38 -7.07 -4.45
CA GLU A 8 9.55 -6.57 -3.70
C GLU A 8 10.72 -6.14 -4.61
N ALA A 9 10.87 -6.79 -5.77
CA ALA A 9 11.92 -6.47 -6.75
C ALA A 9 11.84 -5.01 -7.26
N LEU A 10 10.69 -4.36 -7.16
CA LEU A 10 10.48 -2.98 -7.60
C LEU A 10 10.69 -1.93 -6.51
N THR A 11 10.81 -2.32 -5.23
CA THR A 11 10.98 -1.39 -4.09
C THR A 11 12.16 -0.44 -4.26
N HIS A 12 13.31 -0.93 -4.75
CA HIS A 12 14.47 -0.04 -4.96
C HIS A 12 14.23 0.95 -6.11
N ALA A 13 13.61 0.49 -7.19
CA ALA A 13 13.31 1.32 -8.36
C ALA A 13 12.23 2.36 -8.07
N LEU A 14 11.28 2.05 -7.18
CA LEU A 14 10.11 2.86 -6.86
C LEU A 14 10.21 3.58 -5.51
N LYS A 15 11.37 3.55 -4.84
CA LYS A 15 11.57 4.09 -3.49
C LYS A 15 11.01 5.49 -3.24
N GLU A 16 11.08 6.36 -4.25
CA GLU A 16 10.61 7.75 -4.14
C GLU A 16 9.07 7.84 -4.22
N VAL A 17 8.46 6.93 -4.96
CA VAL A 17 7.00 6.77 -5.04
C VAL A 17 6.49 6.14 -3.75
N ASP A 18 7.17 5.11 -3.26
CA ASP A 18 6.82 4.44 -1.99
C ASP A 18 6.93 5.40 -0.80
N ALA A 19 7.95 6.26 -0.79
CA ALA A 19 8.08 7.29 0.24
C ALA A 19 6.92 8.31 0.24
N ALA A 20 6.26 8.50 -0.89
CA ALA A 20 5.09 9.37 -1.03
C ALA A 20 3.75 8.60 -0.87
N ALA A 21 3.79 7.27 -0.84
CA ALA A 21 2.61 6.44 -0.69
C ALA A 21 2.16 6.36 0.78
N LEU A 22 0.86 6.16 0.97
CA LEU A 22 0.28 5.84 2.28
C LEU A 22 0.70 4.44 2.75
N ALA A 23 0.81 3.52 1.79
CA ALA A 23 1.29 2.16 2.01
C ALA A 23 1.76 1.56 0.67
N THR A 24 2.75 0.69 0.76
CA THR A 24 3.18 -0.21 -0.32
C THR A 24 2.66 -1.61 -0.02
N CYS A 25 2.05 -2.26 -1.00
CA CYS A 25 1.44 -3.59 -0.92
C CYS A 25 2.09 -4.53 -1.94
N GLU A 26 2.04 -5.83 -1.65
CA GLU A 26 2.47 -6.90 -2.56
C GLU A 26 1.29 -7.75 -3.03
N THR A 27 0.14 -7.64 -2.34
CA THR A 27 -1.10 -8.38 -2.68
C THR A 27 -2.31 -7.45 -2.76
N PRO A 28 -3.31 -7.78 -3.60
CA PRO A 28 -4.57 -7.04 -3.64
C PRO A 28 -5.30 -7.00 -2.29
N GLU A 29 -5.20 -8.06 -1.49
CA GLU A 29 -5.85 -8.15 -0.17
C GLU A 29 -5.34 -7.05 0.76
N GLN A 30 -4.02 -6.82 0.80
CA GLN A 30 -3.41 -5.72 1.56
C GLN A 30 -3.95 -4.36 1.10
N VAL A 31 -4.12 -4.14 -0.20
CA VAL A 31 -4.71 -2.89 -0.73
C VAL A 31 -6.10 -2.67 -0.15
N THR A 32 -6.95 -3.69 -0.14
CA THR A 32 -8.30 -3.57 0.42
C THR A 32 -8.30 -3.30 1.93
N GLN A 33 -7.34 -3.86 2.68
CA GLN A 33 -7.20 -3.61 4.11
C GLN A 33 -6.78 -2.16 4.39
N ILE A 34 -5.82 -1.64 3.62
CA ILE A 34 -5.38 -0.24 3.76
C ILE A 34 -6.49 0.72 3.36
N LEU A 35 -7.26 0.41 2.30
CA LEU A 35 -8.41 1.23 1.91
C LEU A 35 -9.48 1.25 3.01
N ALA A 36 -9.82 0.10 3.60
CA ALA A 36 -10.77 0.02 4.71
C ALA A 36 -10.29 0.83 5.93
N TYR A 37 -8.99 0.75 6.25
CA TYR A 37 -8.42 1.54 7.32
C TYR A 37 -8.45 3.05 7.01
N ALA A 38 -8.12 3.45 5.78
CA ALA A 38 -8.09 4.86 5.39
C ALA A 38 -9.47 5.51 5.32
N ILE A 39 -10.50 4.75 4.97
CA ILE A 39 -11.88 5.25 4.80
C ILE A 39 -12.66 5.16 6.12
N ASP A 40 -12.62 3.99 6.77
CA ASP A 40 -13.48 3.67 7.91
C ASP A 40 -12.75 3.72 9.26
N GLY A 41 -11.41 3.84 9.26
CA GLY A 41 -10.59 3.76 10.48
C GLY A 41 -10.47 2.34 11.04
N VAL A 42 -10.84 1.30 10.28
CA VAL A 42 -10.85 -0.09 10.72
C VAL A 42 -9.79 -0.89 9.98
N LEU A 43 -8.78 -1.39 10.70
CA LEU A 43 -7.82 -2.36 10.16
C LEU A 43 -8.30 -3.78 10.49
N LYS A 44 -8.70 -4.53 9.46
CA LYS A 44 -9.13 -5.93 9.61
C LYS A 44 -7.92 -6.81 9.93
N ARG A 45 -8.02 -7.60 10.99
CA ARG A 45 -7.03 -8.61 11.39
C ARG A 45 -7.20 -9.89 10.60
#